data_AF-A0A9P6N653-F1
#
_entry.id   AF-A0A9P6N653-F1
#
_cell.length_a   1.000
_cell.length_b   1.000
_cell.length_c   1.000
_cell.angle_alpha   90.00
_cell.angle_beta   90.00
_cell.angle_gamma   90.00
#
_symmetry.space_group_name_H-M   'P 1'
#
loop_
_entity.id
_entity.type
_entity.pdbx_description
1 polymer ?
#
loop_
_entity_poly.entity_id
_entity_poly.type
_entity_poly.pdbx_seq_one_letter_code
_entity_poly.pdbx_strand_id
1 'polypeptide(L)'
;MFVLGVNLPERKLVQIALLQYVGIGHYTAKLICNRLQFHPQLTVGDMTEHQIARLSALLSSPSTSPPPNHILSALDGIQPPSILDYQAHDPPRPKTLSLDADPLQRLIIESDLRREVRANIAHHRAVGSYRGKRHALGFPVNGQRTHTNAKTAKKLNRVDRKAYSTMPSQLASHFPHVSFESRRYTGFGGPQVSFTS
;
A
#
# COMPACT_ATOMS: atom_id res chain seq x y z
N MET A 1 3.26 -16.93 -14.49
CA MET A 1 1.88 -16.50 -14.80
C MET A 1 1.63 -15.05 -14.33
N PHE A 2 0.95 -14.20 -15.11
CA PHE A 2 0.59 -12.83 -14.70
C PHE A 2 -0.89 -12.71 -14.35
N VAL A 3 -1.21 -12.14 -13.18
CA VAL A 3 -2.59 -11.86 -12.75
C VAL A 3 -2.63 -10.47 -12.11
N LEU A 4 -3.52 -9.60 -12.60
CA LEU A 4 -3.69 -8.21 -12.14
C LEU A 4 -2.39 -7.38 -12.10
N GLY A 5 -1.44 -7.67 -12.98
CA GLY A 5 -0.17 -6.94 -13.08
C GLY A 5 0.95 -7.47 -12.18
N VAL A 6 0.71 -8.52 -11.38
CA VAL A 6 1.75 -9.21 -10.60
C VAL A 6 2.13 -10.55 -11.23
N ASN A 7 3.45 -10.81 -11.23
CA ASN A 7 4.01 -12.07 -11.67
C ASN A 7 3.97 -13.11 -10.54
N LEU A 8 3.13 -14.13 -10.72
CA LEU A 8 3.03 -15.29 -9.85
C LEU A 8 3.94 -16.42 -10.37
N PRO A 9 4.85 -16.93 -9.54
CA PRO A 9 5.75 -18.02 -9.88
C PRO A 9 4.97 -19.35 -9.93
N GLU A 10 5.02 -20.02 -11.08
CA GLU A 10 4.23 -21.23 -11.38
C GLU A 10 4.53 -22.40 -10.44
N ARG A 11 5.80 -22.57 -10.05
CA ARG A 11 6.26 -23.66 -9.17
C ARG A 11 5.80 -23.55 -7.71
N LYS A 12 5.19 -22.43 -7.30
CA LYS A 12 4.75 -22.23 -5.91
C LYS A 12 3.30 -22.63 -5.76
N LEU A 13 2.94 -23.01 -4.54
CA LEU A 13 1.55 -23.17 -4.13
C LEU A 13 0.80 -21.84 -4.26
N VAL A 14 -0.46 -21.89 -4.70
CA VAL A 14 -1.32 -20.71 -4.87
C VAL A 14 -1.37 -19.88 -3.59
N GLN A 15 -1.56 -20.53 -2.44
CA GLN A 15 -1.59 -19.86 -1.13
C GLN A 15 -0.34 -19.02 -0.84
N ILE A 16 0.85 -19.49 -1.23
CA ILE A 16 2.12 -18.80 -1.01
C ILE A 16 2.34 -17.73 -2.08
N ALA A 17 1.97 -18.02 -3.32
CA ALA A 17 2.08 -17.08 -4.43
C ALA A 17 1.23 -15.82 -4.20
N LEU A 18 0.05 -15.95 -3.58
CA LEU A 18 -0.81 -14.82 -3.23
C LEU A 18 -0.16 -13.79 -2.31
N LEU A 19 0.91 -14.14 -1.57
CA LEU A 19 1.63 -13.19 -0.70
C LEU A 19 2.42 -12.13 -1.47
N GLN A 20 2.63 -12.31 -2.78
CA GLN A 20 3.27 -11.29 -3.61
C GLN A 20 2.36 -10.08 -3.85
N TYR A 21 1.05 -10.24 -3.68
CA TYR A 21 0.12 -9.13 -3.69
C TYR A 21 0.30 -8.28 -2.44
N VAL A 22 0.48 -6.97 -2.63
CA VAL A 22 0.51 -6.04 -1.50
C VAL A 22 -0.88 -5.94 -0.89
N GLY A 23 -0.99 -6.24 0.41
CA GLY A 23 -2.26 -6.27 1.13
C GLY A 23 -2.77 -7.68 1.44
N ILE A 24 -2.21 -8.72 0.82
CA ILE A 24 -2.58 -10.12 1.12
C ILE A 24 -1.53 -10.77 2.03
N GLY A 25 -1.95 -11.12 3.24
CA GLY A 25 -1.15 -11.91 4.19
C GLY A 25 -1.52 -13.39 4.18
N HIS A 26 -0.83 -14.20 5.00
CA HIS A 26 -1.07 -15.65 5.09
C HIS A 26 -2.51 -16.01 5.44
N TYR A 27 -3.10 -15.30 6.40
CA TYR A 27 -4.49 -15.51 6.83
C TYR A 27 -5.46 -15.25 5.68
N THR A 28 -5.32 -14.08 5.03
CA THR A 28 -6.16 -13.67 3.90
C THR A 28 -6.00 -14.61 2.71
N ALA A 29 -4.77 -15.00 2.36
CA ALA A 29 -4.51 -15.95 1.29
C ALA A 29 -5.19 -17.30 1.54
N LYS A 30 -5.11 -17.82 2.77
CA LYS A 30 -5.81 -19.06 3.16
C LYS A 30 -7.33 -18.92 3.01
N LEU A 31 -7.89 -17.80 3.45
CA LEU A 31 -9.32 -17.53 3.29
C LEU A 31 -9.73 -17.48 1.82
N ILE A 32 -8.97 -16.81 0.96
CA ILE A 32 -9.23 -16.74 -0.48
C ILE A 32 -9.20 -18.15 -1.10
N CYS A 33 -8.18 -18.95 -0.78
CA CYS A 33 -8.08 -20.33 -1.25
C CYS A 33 -9.30 -21.17 -0.80
N ASN A 34 -9.71 -21.05 0.47
CA ASN A 34 -10.89 -21.74 0.98
C ASN A 34 -12.17 -21.29 0.27
N ARG A 35 -12.34 -19.98 0.06
CA ARG A 35 -13.51 -19.37 -0.61
C ARG A 35 -13.65 -19.86 -2.05
N LEU A 36 -12.53 -19.95 -2.77
CA LEU A 36 -12.46 -20.41 -4.16
C LEU A 36 -12.41 -21.94 -4.29
N GLN A 37 -12.35 -22.65 -3.16
CA GLN A 37 -12.26 -24.10 -3.06
C GLN A 37 -11.02 -24.65 -3.77
N PHE A 38 -9.89 -23.98 -3.61
CA PHE A 38 -8.61 -24.47 -4.10
C PHE A 38 -8.02 -25.49 -3.15
N HIS A 39 -7.49 -26.57 -3.71
CA HIS A 39 -6.77 -27.56 -2.92
C HIS A 39 -5.49 -26.95 -2.31
N PRO A 40 -5.11 -27.29 -1.06
CA PRO A 40 -3.94 -26.71 -0.40
C PRO A 40 -2.61 -26.98 -1.11
N GLN A 41 -2.52 -28.07 -1.87
CA GLN A 41 -1.33 -28.43 -2.66
C GLN A 41 -1.37 -27.93 -4.11
N LEU A 42 -2.42 -27.18 -4.51
CA LEU A 42 -2.54 -26.65 -5.87
C LEU A 42 -1.39 -25.68 -6.15
N THR A 43 -0.64 -25.95 -7.23
CA THR A 43 0.38 -25.02 -7.73
C THR A 43 -0.23 -24.00 -8.68
N VAL A 44 0.43 -22.87 -8.86
CA VAL A 44 -0.04 -21.82 -9.79
C VAL A 44 0.00 -22.31 -11.24
N GLY A 45 0.95 -23.18 -11.59
CA GLY A 45 1.06 -23.75 -12.94
C GLY A 45 -0.09 -24.70 -13.30
N ASP A 46 -0.63 -25.42 -12.32
CA ASP A 46 -1.70 -26.41 -12.53
C ASP A 46 -3.12 -25.80 -12.49
N MET A 47 -3.24 -24.47 -12.37
CA MET A 47 -4.54 -23.81 -12.30
C MET A 47 -5.26 -23.84 -13.65
N THR A 48 -6.55 -24.16 -13.62
CA THR A 48 -7.38 -24.07 -14.84
C THR A 48 -7.75 -22.62 -15.14
N GLU A 49 -8.01 -22.30 -16.41
CA GLU A 49 -8.43 -20.96 -16.83
C GLU A 49 -9.67 -20.46 -16.06
N HIS A 50 -10.63 -21.35 -15.78
CA HIS A 50 -11.79 -21.01 -14.97
C HIS A 50 -11.41 -20.67 -13.51
N GLN A 51 -10.46 -21.38 -12.91
CA GLN A 51 -9.95 -21.05 -11.58
C GLN A 51 -9.25 -19.70 -11.56
N ILE A 52 -8.49 -19.39 -12.61
CA ILE A 52 -7.82 -18.11 -12.81
C ILE A 52 -8.84 -16.97 -12.92
N ALA A 53 -9.88 -17.15 -13.72
CA ALA A 53 -10.96 -16.17 -13.87
C ALA A 53 -11.70 -15.91 -12.56
N ARG A 54 -11.97 -16.95 -11.76
CA ARG A 54 -12.58 -16.78 -10.43
C ARG A 54 -11.67 -16.04 -9.45
N LEU A 55 -10.37 -16.35 -9.47
CA LEU A 55 -9.38 -15.64 -8.65
C LEU A 55 -9.30 -14.16 -9.06
N SER A 56 -9.17 -13.87 -10.35
CA SER A 56 -9.06 -12.49 -10.84
C SER A 56 -10.31 -11.66 -10.56
N ALA A 57 -11.50 -12.26 -10.73
CA ALA A 57 -12.77 -11.62 -10.39
C ALA A 57 -12.84 -11.30 -8.89
N LEU A 58 -12.48 -12.25 -8.01
CA LEU A 58 -12.49 -12.03 -6.57
C LEU A 58 -11.51 -10.94 -6.13
N LEU A 59 -10.29 -10.93 -6.69
CA LEU A 59 -9.30 -9.90 -6.37
C LEU A 59 -9.67 -8.52 -6.92
N SER A 60 -10.45 -8.45 -8.01
CA SER A 60 -10.92 -7.18 -8.59
C SER A 60 -12.16 -6.62 -7.86
N SER A 61 -13.09 -7.50 -7.48
CA SER A 61 -14.34 -7.13 -6.79
C SER A 61 -14.70 -8.19 -5.73
N PRO A 62 -14.24 -8.02 -4.48
CA PRO A 62 -14.46 -9.03 -3.43
C PRO A 62 -15.95 -9.19 -3.04
N SER A 63 -16.78 -8.19 -3.32
CA SER A 63 -18.23 -8.19 -3.05
C SER A 63 -19.04 -9.13 -3.96
N THR A 64 -18.50 -9.54 -5.10
CA THR A 64 -19.15 -10.44 -6.08
C THR A 64 -18.89 -11.92 -5.76
N SER A 65 -18.52 -12.25 -4.53
CA SER A 65 -18.17 -13.62 -4.17
C SER A 65 -19.42 -14.45 -3.80
N PRO A 66 -19.73 -15.55 -4.53
CA PRO A 66 -20.81 -16.45 -4.12
C PRO A 66 -20.48 -17.00 -2.72
N PRO A 67 -21.44 -17.07 -1.77
CA PRO A 67 -21.20 -17.56 -0.40
C PRO A 67 -20.52 -18.94 -0.42
N PRO A 68 -19.72 -19.30 0.61
CA PRO A 68 -19.02 -20.57 0.60
C PRO A 68 -20.06 -21.71 0.44
N ASN A 69 -19.95 -22.52 -0.62
CA ASN A 69 -20.91 -23.59 -0.94
C ASN A 69 -20.85 -24.78 0.03
N HIS A 70 -20.37 -24.60 1.27
CA HIS A 70 -20.26 -25.67 2.26
C HIS A 70 -21.11 -25.32 3.48
N ILE A 71 -22.10 -26.15 3.77
CA ILE A 71 -22.60 -26.31 5.14
C ILE A 71 -21.46 -27.00 5.91
N LEU A 72 -20.82 -26.31 6.86
CA LEU A 72 -19.72 -26.83 7.69
C LEU A 72 -20.17 -27.91 8.71
N SER A 73 -21.04 -28.85 8.33
CA SER A 73 -21.68 -29.74 9.32
C SER A 73 -21.91 -31.19 8.91
N ALA A 74 -21.29 -31.75 7.87
CA ALA A 74 -21.66 -33.12 7.44
C ALA A 74 -20.52 -34.12 7.14
N LEU A 75 -19.24 -33.79 7.33
CA LEU A 75 -18.12 -34.70 6.99
C LEU A 75 -17.11 -34.97 8.11
N ASP A 76 -17.41 -34.60 9.35
CA ASP A 76 -16.75 -35.20 10.50
C ASP A 76 -17.70 -36.29 11.03
N GLY A 77 -17.24 -37.54 11.08
CA GLY A 77 -18.00 -38.72 11.51
C GLY A 77 -18.40 -38.74 12.99
N ILE A 78 -18.79 -37.60 13.55
CA ILE A 78 -19.41 -37.49 14.86
C ILE A 78 -20.86 -37.93 14.66
N GLN A 79 -21.15 -39.18 15.05
CA GLN A 79 -22.53 -39.64 15.21
C GLN A 79 -23.27 -38.61 16.08
N PRO A 80 -24.48 -38.18 15.69
CA PRO A 80 -25.29 -37.34 16.56
C PRO A 80 -25.43 -38.07 17.91
N PRO A 81 -25.20 -37.39 19.05
CA PRO A 81 -25.30 -38.03 20.35
C PRO A 81 -26.69 -38.66 20.49
N SER A 82 -26.72 -39.88 21.03
CA SER A 82 -27.92 -40.62 21.37
C SER A 82 -28.92 -39.72 22.10
N ILE A 83 -30.20 -39.80 21.71
CA ILE A 83 -31.34 -38.99 22.21
C ILE A 83 -31.44 -38.92 23.75
N LEU A 84 -30.79 -39.82 24.49
CA LEU A 84 -30.84 -39.89 25.96
C LEU A 84 -29.88 -38.96 26.70
N ASP A 85 -28.87 -38.36 26.04
CA ASP A 85 -27.88 -37.49 26.71
C ASP A 85 -28.14 -35.98 26.52
N TYR A 86 -29.31 -35.60 25.99
CA TYR A 86 -29.65 -34.22 25.68
C TYR A 86 -30.14 -33.46 26.94
N GLN A 87 -29.22 -33.15 27.88
CA GLN A 87 -29.41 -31.94 28.67
C GLN A 87 -29.30 -30.75 27.71
N ALA A 88 -30.40 -30.00 27.55
CA ALA A 88 -30.54 -28.89 26.62
C ALA A 88 -29.57 -27.74 26.92
N HIS A 89 -28.29 -27.92 26.58
CA HIS A 89 -27.45 -26.82 26.17
C HIS A 89 -27.75 -26.61 24.69
N ASP A 90 -28.28 -25.43 24.37
CA ASP A 90 -28.63 -25.04 23.01
C ASP A 90 -27.58 -25.55 22.02
N PRO A 91 -27.97 -26.18 20.90
CA PRO A 91 -27.00 -26.63 19.91
C PRO A 91 -26.10 -25.44 19.58
N PRO A 92 -24.77 -25.60 19.55
CA PRO A 92 -23.87 -24.48 19.34
C PRO A 92 -24.28 -23.83 18.03
N ARG A 93 -24.93 -22.66 18.13
CA ARG A 93 -25.43 -21.96 16.94
C ARG A 93 -24.23 -21.84 16.02
N PRO A 94 -24.31 -22.31 14.76
CA PRO A 94 -23.23 -22.09 13.82
C PRO A 94 -22.96 -20.59 13.87
N LYS A 95 -21.70 -20.21 14.11
CA LYS A 95 -21.29 -18.81 14.09
C LYS A 95 -21.53 -18.33 12.67
N THR A 96 -22.76 -17.88 12.39
CA THR A 96 -23.11 -17.12 11.21
C THR A 96 -22.33 -15.82 11.38
N LEU A 97 -21.13 -15.80 10.78
CA LEU A 97 -20.43 -14.56 10.53
C LEU A 97 -21.45 -13.67 9.82
N SER A 98 -21.87 -12.59 10.48
CA SER A 98 -22.76 -11.60 9.87
C SER A 98 -22.17 -11.20 8.51
N LEU A 99 -23.00 -10.85 7.53
CA LEU A 99 -22.51 -10.48 6.19
C LEU A 99 -21.50 -9.32 6.23
N ASP A 100 -21.56 -8.47 7.26
CA ASP A 100 -20.60 -7.39 7.55
C ASP A 100 -19.25 -7.86 8.14
N ALA A 101 -19.15 -9.12 8.55
CA ALA A 101 -18.00 -9.72 9.21
C ALA A 101 -17.09 -10.51 8.25
N ASP A 102 -17.41 -10.62 6.96
CA ASP A 102 -16.51 -11.26 6.01
C ASP A 102 -15.26 -10.38 5.80
N PRO A 103 -14.08 -10.81 6.28
CA PRO A 103 -12.86 -10.02 6.18
C PRO A 103 -12.42 -9.77 4.72
N LEU A 104 -12.93 -10.55 3.77
CA LEU A 104 -12.58 -10.40 2.35
C LEU A 104 -13.31 -9.25 1.68
N GLN A 105 -14.48 -8.82 2.16
CA GLN A 105 -15.27 -7.77 1.49
C GLN A 105 -14.58 -6.41 1.45
N ARG A 106 -13.71 -6.11 2.43
CA ARG A 106 -12.98 -4.83 2.54
C ARG A 106 -11.54 -4.92 2.02
N LEU A 107 -11.22 -5.96 1.26
CA LEU A 107 -9.86 -6.20 0.79
C LEU A 107 -9.45 -5.13 -0.23
N ILE A 108 -8.48 -4.29 0.13
CA ILE A 108 -7.81 -3.34 -0.76
C ILE A 108 -6.44 -3.90 -1.13
N ILE A 109 -6.12 -3.96 -2.42
CA ILE A 109 -4.93 -4.65 -2.92
C ILE A 109 -4.04 -3.69 -3.73
N GLU A 110 -2.75 -4.01 -3.79
CA GLU A 110 -1.77 -3.48 -4.75
C GLU A 110 -1.76 -1.96 -4.96
N SER A 111 -2.31 -1.47 -6.07
CA SER A 111 -2.27 -0.06 -6.46
C SER A 111 -3.06 0.80 -5.49
N ASP A 112 -4.21 0.29 -5.07
CA ASP A 112 -5.18 1.05 -4.29
C ASP A 112 -4.68 1.18 -2.86
N LEU A 113 -4.16 0.09 -2.29
CA LEU A 113 -3.58 0.10 -0.95
C LEU A 113 -2.32 1.00 -0.91
N ARG A 114 -1.47 0.93 -1.93
CA ARG A 114 -0.30 1.82 -2.04
C ARG A 114 -0.70 3.27 -2.20
N ARG A 115 -1.75 3.57 -2.99
CA ARG A 115 -2.27 4.92 -3.21
C ARG A 115 -2.84 5.49 -1.91
N GLU A 116 -3.65 4.72 -1.19
CA GLU A 116 -4.23 5.13 0.09
C GLU A 116 -3.14 5.42 1.13
N VAL A 117 -2.17 4.52 1.30
CA VAL A 117 -1.05 4.74 2.22
C VAL A 117 -0.26 6.00 1.85
N ARG A 118 0.01 6.22 0.56
CA ARG A 118 0.68 7.45 0.09
C ARG A 118 -0.15 8.70 0.36
N ALA A 119 -1.46 8.64 0.11
CA ALA A 119 -2.38 9.75 0.37
C ALA A 119 -2.42 10.09 1.88
N ASN A 120 -2.48 9.09 2.75
CA ASN A 120 -2.45 9.27 4.19
C ASN A 120 -1.13 9.90 4.67
N ILE A 121 0.01 9.45 4.14
CA ILE A 121 1.33 10.03 4.45
C ILE A 121 1.41 11.48 3.91
N ALA A 122 0.94 11.74 2.69
CA ALA A 122 0.92 13.07 2.10
C ALA A 122 0.05 14.02 2.91
N HIS A 123 -1.13 13.57 3.35
CA HIS A 123 -2.01 14.32 4.23
C HIS A 123 -1.33 14.64 5.56
N HIS A 124 -0.72 13.67 6.24
CA HIS A 124 0.01 13.91 7.49
C HIS A 124 1.17 14.91 7.32
N ARG A 125 1.82 14.95 6.15
CA ARG A 125 2.85 15.93 5.82
C ARG A 125 2.27 17.32 5.57
N ALA A 126 1.18 17.41 4.80
CA ALA A 126 0.50 18.67 4.49
C ALA A 126 -0.02 19.36 5.75
N VAL A 127 -0.62 18.59 6.67
CA VAL A 127 -1.10 19.08 7.97
C VAL A 127 0.06 19.50 8.90
N GLY A 128 1.30 19.06 8.65
CA GLY A 128 2.45 19.38 9.49
C GLY A 128 2.51 18.59 10.81
N SER A 129 1.78 17.47 10.91
CA SER A 129 1.77 16.59 12.09
C SER A 129 3.17 16.04 12.39
N TYR A 130 3.43 15.69 13.65
CA TYR A 130 4.67 15.02 14.06
C TYR A 130 5.00 13.80 13.19
N ARG A 131 3.99 12.96 12.90
CA ARG A 131 4.15 11.78 12.02
C ARG A 131 4.60 12.20 10.62
N GLY A 132 3.99 13.25 10.06
CA GLY A 132 4.36 13.82 8.76
C GLY A 132 5.80 14.30 8.72
N LYS A 133 6.25 15.04 9.74
CA LYS A 133 7.66 15.49 9.86
C LYS A 133 8.63 14.29 9.91
N ARG A 134 8.31 13.24 10.68
CA ARG A 134 9.13 12.02 10.75
C ARG A 134 9.23 11.32 9.40
N HIS A 135 8.12 11.18 8.67
CA HIS A 135 8.11 10.63 7.32
C HIS A 135 8.90 11.49 6.31
N ALA A 136 8.78 12.82 6.37
CA ALA A 136 9.52 13.72 5.49
C ALA A 136 11.04 13.63 5.70
N LEU A 137 11.48 13.41 6.93
CA LEU A 137 12.88 13.24 7.31
C LEU A 137 13.39 11.79 7.17
N GLY A 138 12.52 10.83 6.82
CA GLY A 138 12.87 9.41 6.71
C GLY A 138 13.17 8.73 8.05
N PHE A 139 12.68 9.28 9.17
CA PHE A 139 12.87 8.73 10.51
C PHE A 139 11.75 7.74 10.90
N PRO A 140 12.00 6.80 11.83
CA PRO A 140 10.95 5.92 12.36
C PRO A 140 9.86 6.75 13.06
N VAL A 141 8.60 6.32 13.04
CA VAL A 141 7.47 7.14 13.52
C VAL A 141 7.08 6.83 14.97
N ASN A 142 7.24 5.58 15.40
CA ASN A 142 6.75 5.07 16.69
C ASN A 142 7.69 5.38 17.89
N GLY A 143 8.38 6.53 17.87
CA GLY A 143 9.22 6.96 19.00
C GLY A 143 10.58 6.25 19.14
N GLN A 144 10.96 5.41 18.17
CA GLN A 144 12.29 4.78 18.16
C GLN A 144 13.42 5.83 18.12
N ARG A 145 14.53 5.53 18.82
CA ARG A 145 15.73 6.39 18.92
C ARG A 145 16.40 6.61 17.56
N THR A 146 16.53 7.88 17.16
CA THR A 146 17.11 8.25 15.85
C THR A 146 18.62 8.43 15.86
N HIS A 147 19.22 8.60 17.05
CA HIS A 147 20.66 8.79 17.21
C HIS A 147 21.45 7.53 16.83
N THR A 148 21.05 6.37 17.36
CA THR A 148 21.73 5.08 17.13
C THR A 148 21.08 4.25 16.03
N ASN A 149 19.75 4.14 16.03
CA ASN A 149 19.03 3.08 15.31
C ASN A 149 18.07 3.61 14.24
N ALA A 150 18.52 4.56 13.40
CA ALA A 150 17.73 5.11 12.29
C ALA A 150 18.08 4.60 10.89
N LYS A 151 19.14 3.79 10.75
CA LYS A 151 19.72 3.46 9.43
C LYS A 151 18.72 2.78 8.49
N THR A 152 18.01 1.75 8.98
CA THR A 152 17.01 1.02 8.20
C THR A 152 15.86 1.92 7.76
N ALA A 153 15.31 2.70 8.69
CA ALA A 153 14.24 3.65 8.38
C ALA A 153 14.69 4.69 7.33
N LYS A 154 15.88 5.27 7.47
CA LYS A 154 16.43 6.20 6.47
C LYS A 154 16.59 5.55 5.09
N LYS A 155 16.98 4.28 5.04
CA LYS A 155 17.16 3.54 3.79
C LYS A 155 15.84 3.24 3.10
N LEU A 156 14.84 2.79 3.87
CA LEU A 156 13.56 2.27 3.34
C LEU A 156 12.48 3.35 3.19
N ASN A 157 12.44 4.34 4.08
CA ASN A 157 11.48 5.44 4.05
C ASN A 157 11.94 6.56 3.11
N ARG A 158 12.28 6.20 1.86
CA ARG A 158 12.59 7.19 0.83
C ARG A 158 11.28 7.70 0.27
N VAL A 159 11.06 9.00 0.39
CA VAL A 159 9.97 9.67 -0.32
C VAL A 159 10.41 9.81 -1.77
N ASP A 160 9.59 9.33 -2.71
CA ASP A 160 9.79 9.58 -4.13
C ASP A 160 9.69 11.09 -4.38
N ARG A 161 10.84 11.77 -4.41
CA ARG A 161 10.92 13.21 -4.70
C ARG A 161 10.50 13.54 -6.13
N LYS A 162 10.38 12.52 -6.99
CA LYS A 162 10.06 12.64 -8.43
C LYS A 162 8.64 13.11 -8.73
N ALA A 163 7.69 12.99 -7.80
CA ALA A 163 6.30 13.38 -8.06
C ALA A 163 6.03 14.89 -7.97
N TYR A 164 6.96 15.69 -7.42
CA TYR A 164 6.79 17.14 -7.21
C TYR A 164 7.90 17.99 -7.84
N SER A 165 8.67 17.42 -8.77
CA SER A 165 9.29 18.30 -9.75
C SER A 165 8.14 18.81 -10.62
N THR A 166 7.56 19.95 -10.26
CA THR A 166 7.06 20.86 -11.28
C THR A 166 8.14 20.85 -12.35
N MET A 167 7.84 20.33 -13.54
CA MET A 167 8.56 20.77 -14.72
C MET A 167 8.64 22.29 -14.58
N PRO A 168 9.81 22.92 -14.78
CA PRO A 168 9.84 24.37 -14.83
C PRO A 168 8.85 24.72 -15.94
N SER A 169 7.66 25.17 -15.55
CA SER A 169 6.68 25.73 -16.47
C SER A 169 7.44 26.76 -17.26
N GLN A 170 7.15 26.84 -18.56
CA GLN A 170 7.79 27.66 -19.58
C GLN A 170 7.65 29.18 -19.32
N LEU A 171 7.84 29.62 -18.08
CA LEU A 171 7.84 30.97 -17.53
C LEU A 171 9.25 31.38 -17.08
N ALA A 172 10.28 30.80 -17.71
CA ALA A 172 11.67 31.23 -17.55
C ALA A 172 12.17 32.01 -18.78
N SER A 173 11.27 32.70 -19.49
CA SER A 173 11.59 33.47 -20.70
C SER A 173 11.16 34.93 -20.62
N HIS A 174 11.42 35.62 -19.49
CA HIS A 174 11.50 37.08 -19.47
C HIS A 174 12.06 37.61 -18.14
N PHE A 175 13.35 37.37 -17.88
CA PHE A 175 14.12 38.28 -17.03
C PHE A 175 15.02 39.10 -17.95
N PRO A 176 14.85 40.44 -18.04
CA PRO A 176 15.73 41.25 -18.86
C PRO A 176 17.14 41.19 -18.28
N HIS A 177 18.08 40.76 -19.12
CA HIS A 177 19.50 40.77 -18.81
C HIS A 177 19.96 42.24 -18.69
N VAL A 178 20.07 42.76 -17.47
CA VAL A 178 20.71 44.06 -17.23
C VAL A 178 22.22 43.84 -17.36
N SER A 179 22.76 44.14 -18.54
CA SER A 179 24.20 44.16 -18.76
C SER A 179 24.83 45.26 -17.92
N PHE A 180 25.51 44.86 -16.85
CA PHE A 180 26.33 45.77 -16.06
C PHE A 180 27.65 45.96 -16.82
N GLU A 181 27.67 46.89 -17.77
CA GLU A 181 28.88 47.27 -18.48
C GLU A 181 29.83 47.95 -17.47
N SER A 182 30.91 47.28 -17.12
CA SER A 182 31.97 47.84 -16.29
C SER A 182 32.70 48.94 -17.08
N ARG A 183 32.19 50.17 -17.03
CA ARG A 183 32.95 51.35 -17.43
C ARG A 183 34.11 51.53 -16.47
N ARG A 184 35.29 51.08 -16.89
CA ARG A 184 36.56 51.57 -16.35
C ARG A 184 36.63 53.07 -16.60
N TYR A 185 36.47 53.89 -15.57
CA TYR A 185 36.90 55.27 -15.60
C TYR A 185 38.37 55.32 -15.21
N THR A 186 39.23 55.40 -16.22
CA THR A 186 40.57 55.96 -16.10
C THR A 186 40.44 57.45 -15.78
N GLY A 187 41.19 57.93 -14.79
CA GLY A 187 40.99 59.24 -14.16
C GLY A 187 41.28 60.47 -15.04
N PHE A 188 40.94 61.65 -14.49
CA PHE A 188 41.69 62.92 -14.44
C PHE A 188 40.72 64.07 -14.11
N GLY A 189 41.09 64.95 -13.17
CA GLY A 189 40.51 66.29 -13.02
C GLY A 189 39.63 66.52 -11.79
N GLY A 190 40.25 66.75 -10.62
CA GLY A 190 39.55 67.40 -9.50
C GLY A 190 39.45 68.92 -9.73
N PRO A 191 38.32 69.58 -9.42
CA PRO A 191 38.25 71.04 -9.41
C PRO A 191 38.66 71.58 -8.03
N GLN A 192 39.62 72.50 -8.05
CA GLN A 192 40.07 73.34 -6.93
C GLN A 192 38.90 74.19 -6.41
N VAL A 193 38.69 74.17 -5.09
CA VAL A 193 37.80 75.11 -4.38
C VAL A 193 38.65 76.24 -3.83
N SER A 194 38.59 77.40 -4.50
CA SER A 194 39.16 78.66 -4.02
C SER A 194 38.19 79.32 -3.04
N PHE A 195 38.62 79.47 -1.79
CA PHE A 195 37.98 80.32 -0.79
C PHE A 195 38.33 81.80 -1.06
N THR A 196 37.33 82.66 -0.98
CA THR A 196 37.53 84.10 -0.75
C THR A 196 36.69 84.55 0.44
N SER A 197 37.34 85.34 1.29
CA SER A 197 36.95 85.80 2.62
C SER A 197 35.69 86.65 2.69
#